data_AF-A0A6G7BMU9-F1
#
_entry.id   AF-A0A6G7BMU9-F1
#
_cell.length_a   1.000
_cell.length_b   1.000
_cell.length_c   1.000
_cell.angle_alpha   90.00
_cell.angle_beta   90.00
_cell.angle_gamma   90.00
#
_symmetry.space_group_name_H-M   'P 1'
#
loop_
_entity.id
_entity.type
_entity.pdbx_description
1 polymer ?
#
loop_
_entity_poly.entity_id
_entity_poly.type
_entity_poly.pdbx_seq_one_letter_code
_entity_poly.pdbx_strand_id
1 'polypeptide(L)'
;YGDAEKDKGIQTGQDARFYGLSTKFEPFSNKDSPLVIQFSVKHEQNIDCGGGYLKVFDCSLDQKDMHGESPYLIMFGPDICGPGTKKVHVIFNYKGENHLIKKEIRCKDDVFSHLYTLIVNPDNTYEVLIDNEKAQSGELEEDWDFLPPKKIKDPEAKKPDDWDDRPTIADPDDTKPEDWDQPEHIPDPDATKPEDWDDEMDGEWEPPMIDNPDYKGEWKPKQIDNPDYKGPWIHPEIDNPEYTPDPEIYKYDEVCALGLDLWQVKSG
;
A
#
# COMPACT_ATOMS: atom_id res chain seq x y z
N TYR A 1 31.48 -0.82 -19.69
CA TYR A 1 31.90 -2.23 -19.54
C TYR A 1 33.27 -2.24 -18.89
N GLY A 2 33.59 -3.30 -18.14
CA GLY A 2 34.93 -3.58 -17.64
C GLY A 2 35.78 -4.38 -18.62
N ASP A 3 35.16 -5.27 -19.42
CA ASP A 3 35.82 -6.10 -20.44
C ASP A 3 34.98 -6.15 -21.72
N ALA A 4 35.59 -5.83 -22.86
CA ALA A 4 34.88 -5.66 -24.14
C ALA A 4 34.29 -6.95 -24.71
N GLU A 5 34.85 -8.12 -24.36
CA GLU A 5 34.36 -9.41 -24.85
C GLU A 5 33.40 -10.07 -23.85
N LYS A 6 33.70 -9.99 -22.55
CA LYS A 6 32.88 -10.61 -21.51
C LYS A 6 31.58 -9.88 -21.23
N ASP A 7 31.55 -8.56 -21.41
CA ASP A 7 30.36 -7.74 -21.13
C ASP A 7 29.46 -7.58 -22.35
N LYS A 8 29.66 -8.38 -23.41
CA LYS A 8 28.71 -8.46 -24.52
C LYS A 8 27.40 -9.07 -24.02
N GLY A 9 26.31 -8.42 -24.34
CA GLY A 9 24.97 -8.84 -23.95
C GLY A 9 23.93 -8.48 -25.00
N ILE A 10 22.67 -8.74 -24.66
CA ILE A 10 21.52 -8.36 -25.47
C ILE A 10 21.13 -6.95 -25.06
N GLN A 11 21.12 -6.02 -26.02
CA GLN A 11 20.80 -4.61 -25.81
C GLN A 11 19.59 -4.22 -26.68
N THR A 12 18.67 -3.44 -26.13
CA THR A 12 17.54 -2.89 -26.90
C THR A 12 18.05 -1.84 -27.88
N GLY A 13 17.51 -1.80 -29.10
CA GLY A 13 18.05 -0.97 -30.19
C GLY A 13 17.13 0.13 -30.72
N GLN A 14 15.90 0.20 -30.23
CA GLN A 14 14.84 1.11 -30.67
C GLN A 14 14.08 1.69 -29.47
N ASP A 15 13.93 3.01 -29.45
CA ASP A 15 13.14 3.72 -28.45
C ASP A 15 11.63 3.47 -28.65
N ALA A 16 10.88 3.54 -27.54
CA ALA A 16 9.43 3.39 -27.47
C ALA A 16 8.92 2.12 -28.18
N ARG A 17 9.50 0.98 -27.82
CA ARG A 17 9.14 -0.33 -28.39
C ARG A 17 8.92 -1.39 -27.32
N PHE A 18 8.03 -2.32 -27.67
CA PHE A 18 7.96 -3.62 -27.02
C PHE A 18 9.03 -4.54 -27.64
N TYR A 19 9.68 -5.31 -26.77
CA TYR A 19 10.67 -6.32 -27.12
C TYR A 19 10.14 -7.67 -26.70
N GLY A 20 10.28 -8.66 -27.56
CA GLY A 20 9.98 -10.05 -27.28
C GLY A 20 11.15 -10.91 -27.75
N LEU A 21 11.84 -11.55 -26.82
CA LEU A 21 12.89 -12.52 -27.11
C LEU A 21 12.80 -13.66 -26.10
N SER A 22 12.81 -14.90 -26.57
CA SER A 22 12.80 -16.07 -25.69
C SER A 22 13.80 -17.12 -26.13
N THR A 23 14.13 -17.99 -25.18
CA THR A 23 14.94 -19.18 -25.41
C THR A 23 14.35 -20.35 -24.61
N LYS A 24 14.35 -21.54 -25.23
CA LYS A 24 14.01 -22.80 -24.57
C LYS A 24 15.28 -23.49 -24.08
N PHE A 25 15.15 -24.23 -22.99
CA PHE A 25 16.19 -25.08 -22.43
C PHE A 25 15.61 -26.44 -22.06
N GLU A 26 16.46 -27.35 -21.58
CA GLU A 26 16.04 -28.68 -21.12
C GLU A 26 15.02 -28.53 -19.99
N PRO A 27 13.79 -29.08 -20.15
CA PRO A 27 12.75 -29.01 -19.13
C PRO A 27 13.19 -29.57 -17.78
N PHE A 28 12.85 -28.88 -16.70
CA PHE A 28 13.08 -29.37 -15.35
C PHE A 28 11.96 -28.95 -14.40
N SER A 29 11.90 -29.59 -13.23
CA SER A 29 11.05 -29.19 -12.11
C SER A 29 11.93 -28.74 -10.96
N ASN A 30 11.49 -27.76 -10.18
CA ASN A 30 12.14 -27.39 -8.92
C ASN A 30 11.57 -28.16 -7.72
N LYS A 31 10.81 -29.23 -7.92
CA LYS A 31 10.33 -30.07 -6.83
C LYS A 31 11.52 -30.55 -5.97
N ASP A 32 11.42 -30.38 -4.66
CA ASP A 32 12.42 -30.78 -3.67
C ASP A 32 13.81 -30.11 -3.83
N SER A 33 13.95 -29.06 -4.64
CA SER A 33 15.21 -28.34 -4.88
C SER A 33 15.01 -26.83 -5.02
N PRO A 34 15.97 -26.00 -4.56
CA PRO A 34 15.85 -24.56 -4.70
C PRO A 34 15.91 -24.15 -6.18
N LEU A 35 15.01 -23.27 -6.60
CA LEU A 35 15.06 -22.60 -7.89
C LEU A 35 15.85 -21.30 -7.76
N VAL A 36 16.90 -21.15 -8.56
CA VAL A 36 17.72 -19.93 -8.60
C VAL A 36 17.65 -19.30 -9.97
N ILE A 37 17.20 -18.05 -10.01
CA ILE A 37 17.13 -17.24 -11.23
C ILE A 37 18.03 -16.04 -11.02
N GLN A 38 19.09 -15.94 -11.83
CA GLN A 38 20.07 -14.87 -11.72
C GLN A 38 20.39 -14.28 -13.08
N PHE A 39 20.42 -12.95 -13.17
CA PHE A 39 20.80 -12.24 -14.37
C PHE A 39 21.29 -10.82 -14.05
N SER A 40 22.04 -10.23 -14.97
CA SER A 40 22.54 -8.86 -14.85
C SER A 40 21.81 -7.92 -15.79
N VAL A 41 21.45 -6.74 -15.30
CA VAL A 41 20.83 -5.67 -16.09
C VAL A 41 21.67 -4.42 -15.94
N LYS A 42 21.84 -3.68 -17.02
CA LYS A 42 22.55 -2.40 -17.05
C LYS A 42 21.72 -1.40 -17.84
N HIS A 43 21.36 -0.28 -17.22
CA HIS A 43 20.66 0.81 -17.89
C HIS A 43 21.61 1.97 -18.19
N GLU A 44 22.57 1.76 -19.10
CA GLU A 44 23.60 2.77 -19.40
C GLU A 44 23.05 4.05 -20.05
N GLN A 45 21.88 3.96 -20.66
CA GLN A 45 21.17 5.05 -21.30
C GLN A 45 20.54 6.05 -20.32
N ASN A 46 20.62 5.83 -18.99
CA ASN A 46 19.80 6.52 -17.99
C ASN A 46 18.31 6.37 -18.34
N ILE A 47 17.79 5.16 -18.15
CA ILE A 47 16.40 4.85 -18.46
C ILE A 47 15.44 5.65 -17.57
N ASP A 48 14.39 6.20 -18.16
CA ASP A 48 13.34 6.96 -17.48
C ASP A 48 12.07 6.12 -17.26
N CYS A 49 11.68 5.34 -18.28
CA CYS A 49 10.62 4.34 -18.16
C CYS A 49 10.91 3.12 -19.05
N GLY A 50 11.04 1.95 -18.42
CA GLY A 50 11.09 0.65 -19.05
C GLY A 50 11.34 -0.49 -18.06
N GLY A 51 10.95 -1.68 -18.49
CA GLY A 51 11.20 -2.91 -17.76
C GLY A 51 12.61 -3.46 -18.04
N GLY A 52 13.16 -4.14 -17.05
CA GLY A 52 14.38 -4.94 -17.14
C GLY A 52 14.21 -6.30 -16.48
N TYR A 53 13.00 -6.84 -16.47
CA TYR A 53 12.67 -8.15 -15.89
C TYR A 53 12.72 -9.28 -16.93
N LEU A 54 12.76 -10.51 -16.44
CA LEU A 54 12.54 -11.70 -17.24
C LEU A 54 11.26 -12.39 -16.81
N LYS A 55 10.72 -13.21 -17.71
CA LYS A 55 9.62 -14.14 -17.45
C LYS A 55 10.13 -15.56 -17.64
N VAL A 56 9.76 -16.45 -16.73
CA VAL A 56 9.99 -17.89 -16.82
C VAL A 56 8.69 -18.54 -17.24
N PHE A 57 8.76 -19.47 -18.20
CA PHE A 57 7.59 -20.11 -18.78
C PHE A 57 7.69 -21.63 -18.69
N ASP A 58 6.52 -22.27 -18.76
CA ASP A 58 6.38 -23.70 -18.88
C ASP A 58 6.71 -24.20 -20.31
N CYS A 59 6.47 -25.48 -20.54
CA CYS A 59 6.71 -26.12 -21.83
C CYS A 59 5.68 -25.75 -22.91
N SER A 60 4.53 -25.18 -22.54
CA SER A 60 3.42 -24.86 -23.43
C SER A 60 3.67 -23.60 -24.28
N LEU A 61 4.64 -22.76 -23.89
CA LEU A 61 4.96 -21.52 -24.59
C LEU A 61 5.27 -21.73 -26.10
N ASP A 62 4.53 -21.04 -26.96
CA ASP A 62 4.93 -20.77 -28.34
C ASP A 62 5.79 -19.50 -28.39
N GLN A 63 7.10 -19.69 -28.62
CA GLN A 63 8.06 -18.58 -28.68
C GLN A 63 7.76 -17.59 -29.81
N LYS A 64 7.07 -18.01 -30.88
CA LYS A 64 6.74 -17.15 -32.02
C LYS A 64 5.59 -16.20 -31.73
N ASP A 65 4.77 -16.51 -30.73
CA ASP A 65 3.58 -15.76 -30.33
C ASP A 65 3.71 -15.23 -28.88
N MET A 66 4.93 -15.18 -28.34
CA MET A 66 5.16 -14.67 -27.00
C MET A 66 4.85 -13.18 -26.90
N HIS A 67 4.06 -12.79 -25.90
CA HIS A 67 3.62 -11.42 -25.67
C HIS A 67 3.35 -11.14 -24.16
N GLY A 68 2.91 -9.91 -23.86
CA GLY A 68 2.51 -9.41 -22.54
C GLY A 68 1.68 -10.37 -21.69
N GLU A 69 0.63 -10.92 -22.31
CA GLU A 69 -0.37 -11.77 -21.66
C GLU A 69 -0.05 -13.28 -21.72
N SER A 70 1.10 -13.68 -22.28
CA SER A 70 1.44 -15.11 -22.35
C SER A 70 1.61 -15.64 -20.92
N PRO A 71 0.99 -16.78 -20.57
CA PRO A 71 1.03 -17.30 -19.21
C PRO A 71 2.46 -17.67 -18.83
N TYR A 72 3.00 -16.99 -17.83
CA TYR A 72 4.34 -17.23 -17.29
C TYR A 72 4.19 -17.83 -15.89
N LEU A 73 5.22 -18.54 -15.44
CA LEU A 73 5.31 -19.10 -14.09
C LEU A 73 5.82 -18.06 -13.09
N ILE A 74 6.87 -17.32 -13.48
CA ILE A 74 7.54 -16.34 -12.63
C ILE A 74 7.90 -15.12 -13.48
N MET A 75 7.63 -13.91 -12.99
CA MET A 75 8.23 -12.69 -13.51
C MET A 75 9.14 -12.08 -12.44
N PHE A 76 10.41 -11.87 -12.78
CA PHE A 76 11.40 -11.37 -11.84
C PHE A 76 12.32 -10.32 -12.46
N GLY A 77 12.47 -9.17 -11.80
CA GLY A 77 13.50 -8.19 -12.15
C GLY A 77 13.09 -6.73 -11.98
N PRO A 78 14.01 -5.80 -12.27
CA PRO A 78 13.77 -4.36 -12.11
C PRO A 78 12.71 -3.83 -13.10
N ASP A 79 11.92 -2.88 -12.63
CA ASP A 79 10.98 -2.09 -13.42
C ASP A 79 11.05 -0.63 -12.97
N ILE A 80 11.35 0.23 -13.93
CA ILE A 80 11.55 1.65 -13.72
C ILE A 80 10.53 2.38 -14.59
N CYS A 81 9.71 3.25 -14.02
CA CYS A 81 8.87 4.17 -14.77
C CYS A 81 8.64 5.46 -13.96
N GLY A 82 9.42 6.48 -14.31
CA GLY A 82 9.41 7.78 -13.65
C GLY A 82 9.90 7.72 -12.20
N PRO A 83 9.60 8.75 -11.40
CA PRO A 83 9.99 8.80 -9.99
C PRO A 83 9.15 7.86 -9.10
N GLY A 84 7.94 7.47 -9.54
CA GLY A 84 6.98 6.71 -8.75
C GLY A 84 7.15 5.19 -8.82
N THR A 85 7.65 4.66 -9.94
CA THR A 85 7.79 3.21 -10.13
C THR A 85 9.27 2.87 -10.26
N LYS A 86 9.89 2.36 -9.20
CA LYS A 86 11.28 1.90 -9.21
C LYS A 86 11.39 0.71 -8.28
N LYS A 87 10.93 -0.44 -8.74
CA LYS A 87 10.82 -1.64 -7.92
C LYS A 87 11.31 -2.88 -8.65
N VAL A 88 11.65 -3.91 -7.90
CA VAL A 88 11.89 -5.25 -8.43
C VAL A 88 10.56 -5.99 -8.39
N HIS A 89 10.04 -6.37 -9.55
CA HIS A 89 8.92 -7.30 -9.63
C HIS A 89 9.38 -8.68 -9.21
N VAL A 90 8.57 -9.31 -8.36
CA VAL A 90 8.66 -10.73 -8.02
C VAL A 90 7.22 -11.22 -8.04
N ILE A 91 6.82 -11.82 -9.16
CA ILE A 91 5.44 -12.23 -9.41
C ILE A 91 5.45 -13.73 -9.66
N PHE A 92 4.61 -14.44 -8.92
CA PHE A 92 4.44 -15.87 -9.09
C PHE A 92 3.04 -16.14 -9.66
N ASN A 93 2.97 -17.02 -10.64
CA ASN A 93 1.70 -17.59 -11.07
C ASN A 93 1.35 -18.75 -10.14
N TYR A 94 0.18 -18.67 -9.52
CA TYR A 94 -0.36 -19.70 -8.64
C TYR A 94 -1.84 -19.90 -9.00
N LYS A 95 -2.22 -21.15 -9.31
CA LYS A 95 -3.58 -21.52 -9.73
C LYS A 95 -4.15 -20.68 -10.90
N GLY A 96 -3.27 -20.23 -11.81
CA GLY A 96 -3.63 -19.46 -12.99
C GLY A 96 -3.69 -17.95 -12.78
N GLU A 97 -3.49 -17.46 -11.55
CA GLU A 97 -3.45 -16.03 -11.24
C GLU A 97 -2.03 -15.56 -10.93
N ASN A 98 -1.71 -14.33 -11.34
CA ASN A 98 -0.41 -13.73 -11.12
C ASN A 98 -0.44 -12.90 -9.82
N HIS A 99 0.28 -13.35 -8.79
CA HIS A 99 0.33 -12.68 -7.50
C HIS A 99 1.61 -11.84 -7.39
N LEU A 100 1.44 -10.55 -7.10
CA LEU A 100 2.53 -9.61 -6.87
C LEU A 100 3.01 -9.69 -5.41
N ILE A 101 4.30 -9.50 -5.21
CA ILE A 101 4.87 -9.36 -3.87
C ILE A 101 4.29 -8.13 -3.16
N LYS A 102 3.91 -8.28 -1.89
CA LYS A 102 3.42 -7.19 -1.02
C LYS A 102 4.53 -6.22 -0.64
N LYS A 103 5.73 -6.75 -0.41
CA LYS A 103 6.91 -5.98 0.01
C LYS A 103 7.47 -5.17 -1.16
N GLU A 104 7.77 -3.91 -0.90
CA GLU A 104 8.45 -3.06 -1.87
C GLU A 104 9.96 -3.35 -1.87
N ILE A 105 10.49 -3.78 -3.02
CA ILE A 105 11.92 -4.01 -3.21
C ILE A 105 12.44 -2.93 -4.15
N ARG A 106 13.29 -2.03 -3.66
CA ARG A 106 13.86 -0.95 -4.46
C ARG A 106 14.85 -1.50 -5.48
N CYS A 107 14.64 -1.23 -6.77
CA CYS A 107 15.62 -1.55 -7.81
C CYS A 107 16.72 -0.47 -7.89
N LYS A 108 17.85 -0.82 -8.51
CA LYS A 108 18.93 0.11 -8.83
C LYS A 108 18.57 0.90 -10.09
N ASP A 109 18.81 2.20 -10.05
CA ASP A 109 18.42 3.16 -11.10
C ASP A 109 19.60 3.99 -11.62
N ASP A 110 20.83 3.54 -11.36
CA ASP A 110 22.03 4.13 -11.93
C ASP A 110 22.42 3.48 -13.28
N VAL A 111 23.58 3.87 -13.83
CA VAL A 111 24.06 3.46 -15.17
C VAL A 111 25.00 2.25 -15.14
N PHE A 112 25.21 1.65 -13.98
CA PHE A 112 26.08 0.50 -13.79
C PHE A 112 25.33 -0.81 -14.00
N SER A 113 26.10 -1.89 -14.12
CA SER A 113 25.56 -3.23 -14.24
C SER A 113 25.23 -3.74 -12.85
N HIS A 114 23.99 -4.18 -12.66
CA HIS A 114 23.53 -4.76 -11.40
C HIS A 114 23.09 -6.21 -11.59
N LEU A 115 23.40 -7.04 -10.61
CA LEU A 115 23.05 -8.46 -10.59
C LEU A 115 21.79 -8.67 -9.75
N TYR A 116 20.76 -9.25 -10.34
CA TYR A 116 19.52 -9.60 -9.65
C TYR A 116 19.42 -11.12 -9.52
N THR A 117 19.18 -11.59 -8.30
CA THR A 117 19.05 -13.02 -7.99
C THR A 117 17.77 -13.26 -7.21
N LEU A 118 16.95 -14.21 -7.66
CA LEU A 118 15.81 -14.75 -6.94
C LEU A 118 16.12 -16.20 -6.59
N ILE A 119 15.97 -16.55 -5.32
CA ILE A 119 16.09 -17.90 -4.79
C ILE A 119 14.74 -18.27 -4.20
N VAL A 120 14.19 -19.41 -4.61
CA VAL A 120 12.94 -19.95 -4.09
C VAL A 120 13.20 -21.36 -3.56
N ASN A 121 12.97 -21.58 -2.28
CA ASN A 121 13.34 -22.80 -1.58
C ASN A 121 12.14 -23.77 -1.43
N PRO A 122 12.41 -25.07 -1.25
CA PRO A 122 11.36 -26.08 -1.06
C PRO A 122 10.53 -25.98 0.22
N ASP A 123 10.94 -25.14 1.16
CA ASP A 123 10.24 -24.86 2.41
C ASP A 123 9.31 -23.63 2.33
N ASN A 124 8.93 -23.23 1.10
CA ASN A 124 8.15 -22.02 0.82
C ASN A 124 8.83 -20.72 1.26
N THR A 125 10.15 -20.69 1.43
CA THR A 125 10.90 -19.45 1.63
C THR A 125 11.45 -18.89 0.32
N TYR A 126 11.74 -17.60 0.29
CA TYR A 126 12.39 -16.95 -0.84
C TYR A 126 13.42 -15.92 -0.39
N GLU A 127 14.39 -15.66 -1.26
CA GLU A 127 15.38 -14.61 -1.09
C GLU A 127 15.56 -13.83 -2.41
N VAL A 128 15.64 -12.51 -2.30
CA VAL A 128 16.02 -11.63 -3.40
C VAL A 128 17.34 -10.96 -3.04
N LEU A 129 18.34 -11.16 -3.89
CA LEU A 129 19.64 -10.54 -3.77
C LEU A 129 19.84 -9.54 -4.90
N ILE A 130 20.43 -8.39 -4.56
CA ILE A 130 20.86 -7.38 -5.52
C ILE A 130 22.36 -7.19 -5.30
N ASP A 131 23.15 -7.39 -6.35
CA ASP A 131 24.62 -7.32 -6.30
C ASP A 131 25.25 -8.30 -5.29
N ASN A 132 24.65 -9.50 -5.17
CA ASN A 132 24.96 -10.54 -4.15
C ASN A 132 24.71 -10.12 -2.69
N GLU A 133 24.08 -8.97 -2.45
CA GLU A 133 23.62 -8.56 -1.13
C GLU A 133 22.14 -8.89 -0.95
N LYS A 134 21.77 -9.42 0.22
CA LYS A 134 20.37 -9.76 0.54
C LYS A 134 19.55 -8.48 0.61
N ALA A 135 18.67 -8.29 -0.38
CA ALA A 135 17.76 -7.15 -0.44
C ALA A 135 16.41 -7.46 0.22
N GLN A 136 15.94 -8.71 0.11
CA GLN A 136 14.70 -9.17 0.72
C GLN A 136 14.74 -10.68 1.00
N SER A 137 14.01 -11.12 2.03
CA SER A 137 13.74 -12.54 2.28
C SER A 137 12.46 -12.72 3.11
N GLY A 138 11.83 -13.89 3.00
CA GLY A 138 10.64 -14.20 3.77
C GLY A 138 9.99 -15.50 3.36
N GLU A 139 8.71 -15.65 3.70
CA GLU A 139 7.86 -16.77 3.35
C GLU A 139 6.90 -16.39 2.21
N LEU A 140 6.72 -17.30 1.26
CA LEU A 140 5.81 -17.11 0.11
C LEU A 140 4.38 -16.86 0.57
N GLU A 141 3.90 -17.58 1.59
CA GLU A 141 2.53 -17.45 2.10
C GLU A 141 2.27 -16.10 2.79
N GLU A 142 3.29 -15.48 3.39
CA GLU A 142 3.14 -14.20 4.09
C GLU A 142 3.24 -13.02 3.12
N ASP A 143 4.19 -13.08 2.19
CA ASP A 143 4.59 -11.96 1.34
C ASP A 143 3.81 -11.85 0.02
N TRP A 144 2.93 -12.82 -0.25
CA TRP A 144 1.97 -12.81 -1.37
C TRP A 144 0.56 -13.17 -0.87
N ASP A 145 -0.44 -12.92 -1.70
CA ASP A 145 -1.85 -13.28 -1.45
C ASP A 145 -2.23 -14.56 -2.22
N PHE A 146 -1.52 -15.66 -1.97
CA PHE A 146 -1.81 -16.95 -2.61
C PHE A 146 -3.03 -17.66 -2.04
N LEU A 147 -3.20 -17.55 -0.71
CA LEU A 147 -4.22 -18.25 0.05
C LEU A 147 -5.17 -17.24 0.72
N PRO A 148 -6.42 -17.63 1.00
CA PRO A 148 -7.32 -16.85 1.84
C PRO A 148 -6.68 -16.50 3.20
N PRO A 149 -7.12 -15.42 3.87
CA PRO A 149 -6.57 -15.05 5.17
C PRO A 149 -6.81 -16.19 6.19
N LYS A 150 -5.84 -16.44 7.07
CA LYS A 150 -5.93 -17.49 8.11
C LYS A 150 -7.12 -17.26 9.06
N LYS A 151 -7.45 -15.99 9.30
CA LYS A 151 -8.52 -15.56 10.19
C LYS A 151 -9.47 -14.60 9.50
N ILE A 152 -10.75 -14.73 9.80
CA ILE A 152 -11.80 -13.81 9.34
C ILE A 152 -12.58 -13.30 10.55
N LYS A 153 -13.21 -12.13 10.39
CA LYS A 153 -14.14 -11.62 11.38
C LYS A 153 -15.35 -12.56 11.46
N ASP A 154 -15.74 -12.93 12.68
CA ASP A 154 -16.87 -13.82 12.93
C ASP A 154 -18.21 -13.27 12.39
N PRO A 155 -18.77 -13.81 11.29
CA PRO A 155 -19.98 -13.25 10.69
C PRO A 155 -21.19 -13.27 11.64
N GLU A 156 -21.18 -14.10 12.68
CA GLU A 156 -22.24 -14.20 13.68
C GLU A 156 -22.07 -13.19 14.84
N ALA A 157 -20.86 -12.65 15.02
CA ALA A 157 -20.59 -11.71 16.09
C ALA A 157 -21.15 -10.32 15.75
N LYS A 158 -21.99 -9.82 16.65
CA LYS A 158 -22.51 -8.44 16.60
C LYS A 158 -22.04 -7.70 17.82
N LYS A 159 -21.80 -6.39 17.64
CA LYS A 159 -21.55 -5.51 18.77
C LYS A 159 -22.75 -5.59 19.72
N PRO A 160 -22.56 -5.89 21.02
CA PRO A 160 -23.66 -5.91 21.98
C PRO A 160 -24.34 -4.54 22.09
N ASP A 161 -25.66 -4.52 22.24
CA ASP A 161 -26.43 -3.27 22.39
C ASP A 161 -26.08 -2.52 23.69
N ASP A 162 -25.57 -3.22 24.71
CA ASP A 162 -25.11 -2.68 25.99
C ASP A 162 -23.66 -2.17 25.97
N TRP A 163 -23.00 -2.19 24.81
CA TRP A 163 -21.59 -1.81 24.70
C TRP A 163 -21.44 -0.31 24.39
N ASP A 164 -21.15 0.47 25.43
CA ASP A 164 -20.87 1.90 25.31
C ASP A 164 -19.43 2.15 24.86
N ASP A 165 -19.26 2.69 23.65
CA ASP A 165 -17.95 3.08 23.11
C ASP A 165 -17.54 4.50 23.54
N ARG A 166 -18.40 5.22 24.26
CA ARG A 166 -18.11 6.60 24.66
C ARG A 166 -17.18 6.58 25.88
N PRO A 167 -15.94 7.09 25.76
CA PRO A 167 -15.04 7.16 26.91
C PRO A 167 -15.53 8.17 27.95
N THR A 168 -16.28 9.20 27.52
CA THR A 168 -16.86 10.21 28.39
C THR A 168 -18.35 10.38 28.13
N ILE A 169 -19.11 10.65 29.18
CA ILE A 169 -20.53 10.99 29.13
C ILE A 169 -20.76 12.36 29.78
N ALA A 170 -21.85 13.02 29.38
CA ALA A 170 -22.31 14.21 30.09
C ALA A 170 -22.63 13.84 31.55
N ASP A 171 -22.10 14.64 32.47
CA ASP A 171 -22.38 14.50 33.90
C ASP A 171 -23.89 14.68 34.13
N PRO A 172 -24.61 13.63 34.58
CA PRO A 172 -26.04 13.72 34.82
C PRO A 172 -26.39 14.62 36.00
N ASP A 173 -25.42 14.91 36.88
CA ASP A 173 -25.59 15.75 38.06
C ASP A 173 -25.16 17.22 37.82
N ASP A 174 -24.55 17.51 36.66
CA ASP A 174 -24.18 18.88 36.29
C ASP A 174 -25.41 19.58 35.70
N THR A 175 -26.04 20.45 36.49
CA THR A 175 -27.18 21.26 36.04
C THR A 175 -26.72 22.62 35.57
N LYS A 176 -27.34 23.13 34.50
CA LYS A 176 -27.12 24.50 34.02
C LYS A 176 -27.32 25.51 35.17
N PRO A 177 -26.30 26.30 35.54
CA PRO A 177 -26.47 27.35 36.53
C PRO A 177 -27.49 28.39 36.05
N GLU A 178 -28.32 28.90 36.96
CA GLU A 178 -29.35 29.92 36.64
C GLU A 178 -28.75 31.20 36.04
N ASP A 179 -27.48 31.49 36.36
CA ASP A 179 -26.73 32.67 35.91
C ASP A 179 -25.92 32.43 34.61
N TRP A 180 -26.26 31.40 33.83
CA TRP A 180 -25.57 31.07 32.58
C TRP A 180 -26.27 31.65 31.34
N ASP A 181 -27.61 31.75 31.36
CA ASP A 181 -28.38 32.38 30.27
C ASP A 181 -28.36 33.90 30.43
N GLN A 182 -27.19 34.47 30.18
CA GLN A 182 -27.08 35.91 30.04
C GLN A 182 -27.28 36.32 28.56
N PRO A 183 -27.87 37.48 28.28
CA PRO A 183 -28.03 37.96 26.92
C PRO A 183 -26.65 38.23 26.30
N GLU A 184 -26.51 37.93 25.00
CA GLU A 184 -25.27 38.13 24.23
C GLU A 184 -24.88 39.62 24.15
N HIS A 185 -25.87 40.51 24.15
CA HIS A 185 -25.66 41.94 24.20
C HIS A 185 -26.39 42.58 25.38
N ILE A 186 -25.71 43.47 26.09
CA ILE A 186 -26.24 44.29 27.18
C ILE A 186 -26.12 45.77 26.81
N PRO A 187 -27.00 46.66 27.30
CA PRO A 187 -26.84 48.09 27.04
C PRO A 187 -25.59 48.63 27.74
N ASP A 188 -24.81 49.45 27.04
CA ASP A 188 -23.55 50.00 27.52
C ASP A 188 -23.77 50.86 28.79
N PRO A 189 -23.26 50.44 29.96
CA PRO A 189 -23.44 51.16 31.21
C PRO A 189 -22.67 52.49 31.26
N ASP A 190 -21.65 52.66 30.42
CA ASP A 190 -20.84 53.87 30.33
C ASP A 190 -21.34 54.84 29.24
N ALA A 191 -22.32 54.41 28.43
CA ALA A 191 -22.95 55.29 27.46
C ALA A 191 -23.84 56.32 28.18
N THR A 192 -23.49 57.59 28.00
CA THR A 192 -24.33 58.71 28.44
C THR A 192 -25.01 59.34 27.25
N LYS A 193 -26.28 59.70 27.42
CA LYS A 193 -27.06 60.44 26.44
C LYS A 193 -26.30 61.71 26.00
N PRO A 194 -26.06 61.91 24.69
CA PRO A 194 -25.40 63.11 24.18
C PRO A 194 -26.16 64.39 24.57
N GLU A 195 -25.43 65.47 24.86
CA GLU A 195 -26.02 66.76 25.24
C GLU A 195 -26.88 67.40 24.12
N ASP A 196 -26.67 66.99 22.86
CA ASP A 196 -27.36 67.49 21.66
C ASP A 196 -28.52 66.57 21.21
N TRP A 197 -28.99 65.66 22.07
CA TRP A 197 -30.10 64.74 21.77
C TRP A 197 -31.46 65.33 22.18
N ASP A 198 -32.40 65.40 21.24
CA ASP A 198 -33.76 65.91 21.44
C ASP A 198 -34.80 64.77 21.43
N ASP A 199 -35.35 64.43 22.60
CA ASP A 199 -36.32 63.32 22.73
C ASP A 199 -37.64 63.58 21.96
N GLU A 200 -37.97 64.85 21.67
CA GLU A 200 -39.23 65.23 20.99
C GLU A 200 -39.11 65.08 19.46
N MET A 201 -37.89 65.17 18.92
CA MET A 201 -37.58 65.07 17.49
C MET A 201 -36.93 63.73 17.09
N ASP A 202 -36.07 63.15 17.94
CA ASP A 202 -35.27 61.94 17.68
C ASP A 202 -35.79 60.68 18.40
N GLY A 203 -36.69 60.83 19.38
CA GLY A 203 -37.29 59.75 20.17
C GLY A 203 -36.55 59.47 21.49
N GLU A 204 -37.07 58.53 22.31
CA GLU A 204 -36.42 58.12 23.56
C GLU A 204 -35.04 57.53 23.27
N TRP A 205 -34.00 58.10 23.88
CA TRP A 205 -32.63 57.63 23.71
C TRP A 205 -32.43 56.25 24.35
N GLU A 206 -31.97 55.29 23.55
CA GLU A 206 -31.54 53.97 24.02
C GLU A 206 -30.01 53.84 23.93
N PRO A 207 -29.33 53.39 25.00
CA PRO A 207 -27.89 53.16 24.97
C PRO A 207 -27.50 52.09 23.93
N PRO A 208 -26.32 52.21 23.28
CA PRO A 208 -25.82 51.20 22.37
C PRO A 208 -25.63 49.87 23.10
N MET A 209 -25.99 48.77 22.43
CA MET A 209 -25.78 47.42 22.94
C MET A 209 -24.31 47.03 22.75
N ILE A 210 -23.65 46.60 23.82
CA ILE A 210 -22.28 46.06 23.82
C ILE A 210 -22.31 44.56 24.09
N ASP A 211 -21.27 43.86 23.64
CA ASP A 211 -21.11 42.44 23.94
C ASP A 211 -20.98 42.22 25.44
N ASN A 212 -21.85 41.36 25.99
CA ASN A 212 -21.87 41.10 27.42
C ASN A 212 -20.61 40.30 27.82
N PRO A 213 -19.72 40.85 28.67
CA PRO A 213 -18.52 40.14 29.13
C PRO A 213 -18.82 38.86 29.90
N ASP A 214 -20.02 38.74 30.47
CA ASP A 214 -20.48 37.60 31.25
C ASP A 214 -21.26 36.56 30.39
N TYR A 215 -21.42 36.79 29.08
CA TYR A 215 -22.00 35.80 28.17
C TYR A 215 -21.04 34.63 27.95
N LYS A 216 -21.43 33.45 28.44
CA LYS A 216 -20.61 32.23 28.42
C LYS A 216 -20.96 31.26 27.27
N GLY A 217 -21.84 31.68 26.35
CA GLY A 217 -22.29 30.87 25.21
C GLY A 217 -23.25 29.73 25.59
N GLU A 218 -23.53 28.83 24.65
CA GLU A 218 -24.39 27.67 24.90
C GLU A 218 -23.79 26.75 25.98
N TRP A 219 -24.54 26.55 27.06
CA TRP A 219 -24.11 25.66 28.15
C TRP A 219 -24.00 24.22 27.66
N LYS A 220 -22.88 23.58 28.01
CA LYS A 220 -22.68 22.13 27.82
C LYS A 220 -22.30 21.50 29.16
N PRO A 221 -22.93 20.38 29.54
CA PRO A 221 -22.59 19.69 30.78
C PRO A 221 -21.13 19.22 30.76
N LYS A 222 -20.49 19.22 31.93
CA LYS A 222 -19.17 18.63 32.12
C LYS A 222 -19.16 17.19 31.62
N GLN A 223 -18.04 16.78 31.04
CA GLN A 223 -17.84 15.41 30.61
C GLN A 223 -17.14 14.64 31.74
N ILE A 224 -17.75 13.56 32.20
CA ILE A 224 -17.17 12.64 33.18
C ILE A 224 -16.77 11.34 32.49
N ASP A 225 -15.82 10.63 33.07
CA ASP A 225 -15.43 9.30 32.60
C ASP A 225 -16.63 8.36 32.69
N ASN A 226 -16.91 7.66 31.60
CA ASN A 226 -18.04 6.74 31.53
C ASN A 226 -17.73 5.45 32.30
N PRO A 227 -18.40 5.16 33.43
CA PRO A 227 -18.14 3.95 34.20
C PRO A 227 -18.48 2.67 33.43
N ASP A 228 -19.33 2.75 32.41
CA ASP A 228 -19.75 1.61 31.56
C ASP A 228 -18.88 1.45 30.31
N TYR A 229 -17.82 2.26 30.14
CA TYR A 229 -16.91 2.15 29.01
C TYR A 229 -16.04 0.89 29.09
N LYS A 230 -16.33 -0.07 28.23
CA LYS A 230 -15.60 -1.36 28.14
C LYS A 230 -14.43 -1.33 27.14
N GLY A 231 -14.11 -0.16 26.58
CA GLY A 231 -13.15 0.01 25.48
C GLY A 231 -13.82 -0.04 24.10
N PRO A 232 -13.09 0.24 23.01
CA PRO A 232 -13.64 0.07 21.67
C PRO A 232 -13.97 -1.40 21.42
N TRP A 233 -15.18 -1.69 20.93
CA TRP A 233 -15.55 -3.06 20.58
C TRP A 233 -14.61 -3.61 19.49
N ILE A 234 -13.87 -4.68 19.80
CA ILE A 234 -13.04 -5.40 18.84
C ILE A 234 -13.84 -6.61 18.37
N HIS A 235 -14.13 -6.63 17.07
CA HIS A 235 -14.85 -7.73 16.46
C HIS A 235 -14.02 -9.03 16.55
N PRO A 236 -14.57 -10.13 17.10
CA PRO A 236 -13.82 -11.37 17.24
C PRO A 236 -13.42 -11.94 15.87
N GLU A 237 -12.24 -12.58 15.85
CA GLU A 237 -11.69 -13.27 14.69
C GLU A 237 -11.77 -14.78 14.92
N ILE A 238 -12.24 -15.51 13.91
CA ILE A 238 -12.32 -16.96 13.88
C ILE A 238 -11.42 -17.51 12.78
N ASP A 239 -11.04 -18.78 12.89
CA ASP A 239 -10.29 -19.47 11.84
C ASP A 239 -11.12 -19.52 10.55
N ASN A 240 -10.49 -19.19 9.43
CA ASN A 240 -11.16 -19.16 8.14
C ASN A 240 -11.40 -20.58 7.63
N PRO A 241 -12.67 -21.02 7.45
CA PRO A 241 -12.95 -22.35 6.93
C PRO A 241 -12.44 -22.57 5.50
N GLU A 242 -12.22 -21.50 4.73
CA GLU A 242 -11.69 -21.57 3.36
C GLU A 242 -10.14 -21.61 3.32
N TYR A 243 -9.47 -21.39 4.46
CA TYR A 243 -8.01 -21.49 4.52
C TYR A 243 -7.58 -22.96 4.55
N THR A 244 -6.75 -23.34 3.59
CA THR A 244 -6.05 -24.63 3.57
C THR A 244 -4.57 -24.36 3.29
N PRO A 245 -3.65 -24.79 4.17
CA PRO A 245 -2.21 -24.59 3.95
C PRO A 245 -1.74 -25.39 2.73
N ASP A 246 -0.87 -24.80 1.93
CA ASP A 246 -0.27 -25.44 0.76
C ASP A 246 1.26 -25.46 0.89
N PRO A 247 1.87 -26.63 1.15
CA PRO A 247 3.32 -26.76 1.27
C PRO A 247 4.05 -26.76 -0.09
N GLU A 248 3.32 -26.79 -1.21
CA GLU A 248 3.90 -26.89 -2.56
C GLU A 248 3.75 -25.58 -3.37
N ILE A 249 3.50 -24.42 -2.73
CA ILE A 249 3.39 -23.12 -3.44
C ILE A 249 4.65 -22.82 -4.27
N TYR A 250 5.83 -23.15 -3.73
CA TYR A 250 7.11 -22.93 -4.41
C TYR A 250 7.28 -23.73 -5.72
N LYS A 251 6.52 -24.81 -5.88
CA LYS A 251 6.81 -25.88 -6.83
C LYS A 251 6.19 -25.58 -8.20
N TYR A 252 7.00 -25.81 -9.23
CA TYR A 252 6.63 -25.81 -10.63
C TYR A 252 6.91 -27.19 -11.23
N ASP A 253 5.89 -27.78 -11.87
CA ASP A 253 6.01 -29.11 -12.47
C ASP A 253 6.91 -29.10 -13.71
N GLU A 254 6.86 -28.03 -14.52
CA GLU A 254 7.64 -27.91 -15.76
C GLU A 254 8.12 -26.47 -15.97
N VAL A 255 9.44 -26.27 -15.97
CA VAL A 255 10.11 -25.01 -16.31
C VAL A 255 10.93 -25.25 -17.57
N CYS A 256 10.63 -24.54 -18.66
CA CYS A 256 11.14 -24.91 -19.99
C CYS A 256 11.65 -23.73 -20.84
N ALA A 257 11.25 -22.50 -20.53
CA ALA A 257 11.71 -21.35 -21.29
C ALA A 257 11.92 -20.10 -20.43
N LEU A 258 12.76 -19.21 -20.93
CA LEU A 258 12.95 -17.86 -20.41
C LEU A 258 12.64 -16.89 -21.54
N GLY A 259 11.87 -15.85 -21.23
CA GLY A 259 11.57 -14.77 -22.15
C GLY A 259 11.80 -13.40 -21.55
N LEU A 260 12.21 -12.48 -22.41
CA LEU A 260 12.27 -11.06 -22.20
C LEU A 260 11.12 -10.47 -23.00
N ASP A 261 10.07 -10.07 -22.30
CA ASP A 261 8.92 -9.37 -22.86
C ASP A 261 8.78 -8.03 -22.14
N LEU A 262 9.29 -6.98 -22.77
CA LEU A 262 9.59 -5.70 -22.12
C LEU A 262 9.08 -4.52 -22.93
N TRP A 263 8.59 -3.49 -22.25
CA TRP A 263 8.43 -2.16 -22.82
C TRP A 263 9.58 -1.27 -22.37
N GLN A 264 10.19 -0.52 -23.30
CA GLN A 264 11.15 0.53 -22.96
C GLN A 264 10.88 1.79 -23.79
N VAL A 265 10.81 2.94 -23.10
CA VAL A 265 10.74 4.27 -23.73
C VAL A 265 12.09 4.64 -24.33
N LYS A 266 13.17 4.48 -23.56
CA LYS A 266 14.54 4.75 -24.00
C LYS A 266 15.35 3.46 -24.07
N SER A 267 15.78 3.10 -25.27
CA SER A 267 16.60 1.91 -25.51
C SER A 267 18.06 2.12 -25.09
N GLY A 268 18.75 1.02 -24.81
CA GLY A 268 20.15 0.96 -24.40
C GLY A 268 20.44 -0.07 -23.33
#